data_AF-A0A392QSI8-F1
#
_entry.id   AF-A0A392QSI8-F1
#
_cell.length_a   1.000
_cell.length_b   1.000
_cell.length_c   1.000
_cell.angle_alpha   90.00
_cell.angle_beta   90.00
_cell.angle_gamma   90.00
#
_symmetry.space_group_name_H-M   'P 1'
#
loop_
_entity.id
_entity.type
_entity.pdbx_description
1 polymer ?
#
loop_
_entity_poly.entity_id
_entity_poly.type
_entity_poly.pdbx_seq_one_letter_code
_entity_poly.pdbx_strand_id
1 'polypeptide(L)'
;QQNQTIFDKVNELAAKKGCTPSQLALAWLHHQGNDVCPIPGTTKIENLNQNIGALSVKLTSEEIAEIESLADSVKGGRYGNELSTWKNSDTPPLSSWKAA
;
A
#
# COMPACT_ATOMS: atom_id res chain seq x y z
N GLN A 1 9.51 6.09 -15.80
CA GLN A 1 10.89 6.39 -15.35
C GLN A 1 10.91 7.12 -14.00
N GLN A 2 10.25 8.28 -13.80
CA GLN A 2 10.33 9.01 -12.50
C GLN A 2 9.86 8.19 -11.27
N ASN A 3 8.69 7.55 -11.31
CA ASN A 3 8.22 6.73 -10.18
C ASN A 3 9.08 5.49 -9.92
N GLN A 4 9.86 5.04 -10.91
CA GLN A 4 10.76 3.90 -10.74
C GLN A 4 11.94 4.27 -9.83
N THR A 5 12.53 5.46 -10.00
CA THR A 5 13.56 5.96 -9.09
C THR A 5 13.04 6.12 -7.66
N ILE A 6 11.78 6.52 -7.48
CA ILE A 6 11.15 6.58 -6.15
C ILE A 6 11.04 5.17 -5.56
N PHE A 7 10.54 4.21 -6.35
CA PHE A 7 10.44 2.81 -5.93
C PHE A 7 11.81 2.25 -5.51
N ASP A 8 12.86 2.50 -6.30
CA ASP A 8 14.21 2.03 -6.00
C ASP A 8 14.73 2.59 -4.67
N LYS A 9 14.55 3.89 -4.41
CA LYS A 9 14.93 4.51 -3.13
C LYS A 9 14.14 3.97 -1.93
N VAL A 10 12.85 3.71 -2.10
CA VAL A 10 12.04 3.07 -1.04
C VAL A 10 12.56 1.66 -0.74
N ASN A 11 12.96 0.89 -1.76
CA ASN A 11 13.58 -0.43 -1.56
C ASN A 11 14.93 -0.33 -0.85
N GLU A 12 15.77 0.63 -1.23
CA GLU A 12 17.07 0.87 -0.57
C GLU A 12 16.89 1.20 0.92
N LEU A 13 15.95 2.09 1.25
CA LEU A 13 15.65 2.43 2.63
C LEU A 13 15.09 1.22 3.40
N ALA A 14 14.18 0.45 2.80
CA ALA A 14 13.62 -0.74 3.42
C ALA A 14 14.71 -1.78 3.71
N ALA A 15 15.63 -1.99 2.77
CA ALA A 15 16.79 -2.87 2.92
C ALA A 15 17.73 -2.39 4.04
N LYS A 16 18.00 -1.08 4.12
CA LYS A 16 18.80 -0.48 5.21
C LYS A 16 18.15 -0.70 6.58
N LYS A 17 16.82 -0.70 6.67
CA LYS A 17 16.07 -1.01 7.90
C LYS A 17 15.90 -2.52 8.16
N GLY A 18 16.31 -3.38 7.22
CA GLY A 18 16.11 -4.83 7.32
C GLY A 18 14.64 -5.25 7.28
N CYS A 19 13.79 -4.49 6.57
CA CYS A 19 12.36 -4.76 6.44
C CYS A 19 11.92 -4.79 4.97
N THR A 20 10.70 -5.23 4.71
CA THR A 20 10.12 -5.15 3.36
C THR A 20 9.63 -3.73 3.05
N PRO A 21 9.52 -3.33 1.77
CA PRO A 21 8.92 -2.05 1.40
C PRO A 21 7.50 -1.86 1.94
N SER A 22 6.71 -2.95 2.02
CA SER A 22 5.38 -2.94 2.63
C SER A 22 5.42 -2.65 4.13
N GLN A 23 6.39 -3.24 4.85
CA GLN A 23 6.60 -2.96 6.27
C GLN A 23 7.05 -1.52 6.49
N LEU A 24 7.97 -1.01 5.67
CA LEU A 24 8.42 0.38 5.73
C LEU A 24 7.24 1.36 5.57
N ALA A 25 6.39 1.14 4.57
CA ALA A 25 5.22 1.98 4.33
C ALA A 25 4.22 1.94 5.50
N LEU A 26 3.96 0.75 6.04
CA LEU A 26 3.03 0.60 7.17
C LEU A 26 3.62 1.21 8.46
N ALA A 27 4.93 1.06 8.67
CA ALA A 27 5.64 1.67 9.79
C ALA A 27 5.61 3.20 9.71
N TRP A 28 5.81 3.79 8.53
CA TRP A 28 5.64 5.23 8.30
C TRP A 28 4.22 5.67 8.66
N LEU A 29 3.20 4.94 8.23
CA LEU A 29 1.80 5.29 8.53
C LEU A 29 1.51 5.24 10.03
N HIS A 30 2.06 4.26 10.76
CA HIS A 30 1.99 4.22 12.23
C HIS A 30 2.68 5.40 12.92
N HIS A 31 3.70 6.02 12.30
CA HIS A 31 4.40 7.18 12.87
C HIS A 31 3.67 8.52 12.64
N GLN A 32 2.63 8.56 11.79
CA GLN A 32 1.90 9.80 11.48
C GLN A 32 1.11 10.37 12.68
N GLY A 33 0.83 9.55 13.70
CA GLY A 33 0.19 10.02 14.93
C GLY A 33 -0.31 8.87 15.81
N ASN A 34 -0.47 9.14 17.10
CA ASN A 34 -1.05 8.16 18.05
C ASN A 34 -2.55 7.92 17.83
N ASP A 35 -3.19 8.77 17.02
CA ASP A 35 -4.57 8.73 16.58
C ASP A 35 -4.73 8.07 15.19
N VAL A 36 -3.63 7.59 14.59
CA VAL A 36 -3.65 6.90 13.30
C VAL A 36 -3.63 5.38 13.52
N CYS A 37 -4.71 4.71 13.09
CA CYS A 37 -4.83 3.25 13.17
C CYS A 37 -5.00 2.63 11.77
N PRO A 38 -3.91 2.15 11.14
CA PRO A 38 -3.96 1.44 9.87
C PRO A 38 -4.80 0.16 9.94
N ILE A 39 -5.59 -0.11 8.90
CA ILE A 39 -6.42 -1.32 8.76
C ILE A 39 -6.04 -2.15 7.52
N PRO A 40 -4.79 -2.64 7.41
CA PRO A 40 -4.35 -3.36 6.23
C PRO A 40 -5.05 -4.72 6.09
N GLY A 41 -5.78 -4.90 4.99
CA GLY A 41 -6.43 -6.17 4.63
C GLY A 41 -5.50 -7.10 3.85
N THR A 42 -5.63 -8.41 4.04
CA THR A 42 -4.94 -9.42 3.22
C THR A 42 -5.66 -10.76 3.23
N THR A 43 -5.42 -11.59 2.22
CA THR A 43 -5.95 -12.97 2.11
C THR A 43 -4.89 -14.05 2.39
N LYS A 44 -3.65 -13.64 2.69
CA LYS A 44 -2.49 -14.53 2.88
C LYS A 44 -1.91 -14.37 4.28
N ILE A 45 -1.63 -15.49 4.96
CA ILE A 45 -1.08 -15.50 6.31
C ILE A 45 0.32 -14.88 6.33
N GLU A 46 1.12 -15.11 5.29
CA GLU A 46 2.47 -14.56 5.18
C GLU A 46 2.45 -13.03 5.16
N ASN A 47 1.48 -12.45 4.44
CA ASN A 47 1.29 -11.00 4.40
C ASN A 47 0.78 -10.45 5.73
N LEU A 48 -0.08 -11.20 6.44
CA LEU A 48 -0.51 -10.82 7.79
C LEU A 48 0.69 -10.74 8.72
N ASN A 49 1.57 -11.74 8.70
CA ASN A 49 2.80 -11.74 9.49
C ASN A 49 3.73 -10.58 9.11
N GLN A 50 3.84 -10.25 7.81
CA GLN A 50 4.58 -9.08 7.37
C GLN A 50 3.99 -7.78 7.91
N ASN A 51 2.66 -7.59 7.83
CA ASN A 51 1.97 -6.43 8.36
C ASN A 51 2.20 -6.26 9.87
N ILE A 52 2.11 -7.35 10.64
CA ILE A 52 2.42 -7.34 12.08
C ILE A 52 3.89 -6.93 12.32
N GLY A 53 4.82 -7.46 11.51
CA GLY A 53 6.24 -7.14 11.61
C GLY A 53 6.57 -5.65 11.41
N ALA A 54 5.70 -4.87 10.75
CA ALA A 54 5.90 -3.43 10.60
C ALA A 54 5.93 -2.68 11.94
N LEU A 55 5.26 -3.18 12.98
CA LEU A 55 5.25 -2.58 14.32
C LEU A 55 6.64 -2.55 14.98
N SER A 56 7.54 -3.45 14.55
CA SER A 56 8.91 -3.53 15.02
C SER A 56 9.86 -2.57 14.30
N VAL A 57 9.43 -1.98 13.18
CA VAL A 57 10.25 -1.03 12.41
C VAL A 57 10.19 0.34 13.08
N LYS A 58 11.34 0.83 13.53
CA LYS A 58 11.49 2.17 14.12
C LYS A 58 12.07 3.12 13.09
N LEU A 59 11.41 4.25 12.85
CA LEU A 59 11.86 5.27 11.91
C LEU A 59 12.35 6.50 12.68
N THR A 60 13.47 7.07 12.25
CA THR A 60 13.92 8.36 12.78
C THR A 60 13.19 9.51 12.09
N SER A 61 13.23 10.70 12.69
CA SER A 61 12.62 11.89 12.09
C SER A 61 13.19 12.21 10.71
N GLU A 62 14.48 11.95 10.50
CA GLU A 62 15.15 12.14 9.21
C GLU A 62 14.66 11.13 8.17
N GLU A 63 14.49 9.87 8.57
CA GLU A 63 13.96 8.81 7.68
C GLU A 63 12.49 9.08 7.32
N ILE A 64 11.69 9.61 8.26
CA ILE A 64 10.31 10.03 8.00
C ILE A 64 10.30 11.17 6.96
N ALA A 65 11.12 12.20 7.16
CA ALA A 65 11.23 13.31 6.21
C ALA A 65 11.73 12.86 4.83
N GLU A 66 12.63 11.87 4.76
CA GLU A 66 13.07 11.26 3.51
C GLU A 66 11.90 10.55 2.78
N ILE A 67 11.11 9.74 3.51
CA ILE A 67 9.94 9.05 2.96
C ILE A 67 8.90 10.05 2.44
N GLU A 68 8.63 11.12 3.19
CA GLU A 68 7.66 12.16 2.81
C GLU A 68 8.09 12.91 1.54
N SER A 69 9.38 13.27 1.44
CA SER A 69 9.95 13.89 0.23
C SER A 69 9.84 12.98 -1.00
N LEU A 70 10.03 11.67 -0.82
CA LEU A 70 9.82 10.67 -1.87
C LEU A 70 8.35 10.58 -2.28
N ALA A 71 7.42 10.61 -1.31
CA ALA A 71 5.99 10.56 -1.56
C ALA A 71 5.48 11.77 -2.35
N ASP A 72 5.95 12.98 -2.02
CA ASP A 72 5.61 14.22 -2.73
C ASP A 72 6.10 14.24 -4.18
N SER A 73 7.10 13.43 -4.49
CA SER A 73 7.68 13.32 -5.83
C SER A 73 6.89 12.40 -6.77
N VAL A 74 5.94 11.60 -6.25
CA VAL A 74 5.15 10.63 -7.04
C VAL A 74 4.31 11.33 -8.09
N LYS A 75 4.35 10.83 -9.32
CA LYS A 75 3.57 11.36 -10.46
C LYS A 75 2.38 10.49 -10.82
N GLY A 76 1.28 11.13 -11.19
CA GLY A 76 0.03 10.49 -11.59
C GLY A 76 -1.13 10.82 -10.65
N GLY A 77 -2.35 10.50 -11.09
CA GLY A 77 -3.53 10.55 -10.22
C GLY A 77 -3.64 9.30 -9.35
N ARG A 78 -4.46 9.38 -8.29
CA ARG A 78 -4.78 8.22 -7.42
C ARG A 78 -5.45 7.08 -8.18
N TYR A 79 -6.24 7.42 -9.19
CA TYR A 79 -6.91 6.46 -10.07
C TYR A 79 -6.35 6.60 -11.48
N GLY A 80 -6.12 5.47 -12.14
CA GLY A 80 -5.91 5.47 -13.59
C GLY A 80 -7.21 5.79 -14.32
N ASN A 81 -7.12 6.25 -15.57
CA ASN A 81 -8.27 6.65 -16.40
C ASN A 81 -9.25 5.50 -16.73
N GLU A 82 -8.96 4.26 -16.34
CA GLU A 82 -9.58 3.02 -16.85
C GLU A 82 -10.57 2.33 -15.89
N LEU A 83 -10.76 2.82 -14.66
CA LEU A 83 -11.69 2.22 -13.70
C LEU A 83 -13.15 2.62 -13.97
N SER A 84 -13.69 2.12 -15.08
CA SER A 84 -15.12 2.22 -15.41
C SER A 84 -15.91 1.09 -14.74
N THR A 85 -16.53 1.39 -13.60
CA THR A 85 -17.33 0.43 -12.80
C THR A 85 -18.51 -0.18 -13.57
N TRP A 86 -18.99 0.50 -14.61
CA TRP A 86 -20.14 0.09 -15.41
C TRP A 86 -19.84 -1.03 -16.43
N LYS A 87 -18.57 -1.27 -16.79
CA LYS A 87 -18.21 -2.21 -17.89
C LYS A 87 -18.62 -3.66 -17.64
N ASN A 88 -18.72 -4.07 -16.38
CA ASN A 88 -19.07 -5.44 -15.97
C ASN A 88 -20.31 -5.47 -15.06
N SER A 89 -21.17 -4.45 -15.16
CA SER A 89 -22.40 -4.34 -14.35
C SER A 89 -23.56 -5.10 -15.00
N ASP A 90 -23.30 -6.33 -15.46
CA ASP A 90 -24.31 -7.19 -16.08
C ASP A 90 -25.14 -7.91 -15.02
N THR A 91 -26.39 -8.20 -15.35
CA THR A 91 -27.27 -9.05 -14.54
C THR A 91 -27.41 -10.42 -15.19
N PRO A 92 -27.44 -11.53 -14.43
CA PRO A 92 -27.69 -12.85 -15.00
C PRO A 92 -28.97 -12.86 -15.85
N PRO A 93 -28.97 -13.46 -17.05
CA PRO A 93 -30.16 -13.51 -17.89
C PRO A 93 -31.24 -14.36 -17.22
N LEU A 94 -32.51 -14.05 -17.44
CA LEU A 94 -33.65 -14.82 -16.89
C LEU A 94 -33.58 -16.33 -17.20
N SER A 95 -32.99 -16.71 -18.33
CA SER A 95 -32.76 -18.12 -18.71
C SER A 95 -31.78 -18.88 -17.82
N SER A 96 -30.90 -18.17 -17.10
CA SER A 96 -29.97 -18.77 -16.13
C SER A 96 -30.62 -19.06 -14.77
N TRP A 97 -31.85 -18.57 -14.55
CA TRP A 97 -32.59 -18.79 -13.32
C TRP A 97 -33.13 -20.23 -13.27
N LYS A 98 -32.67 -21.03 -12.30
CA LYS A 98 -33.29 -22.31 -11.95
C LYS A 98 -34.18 -22.08 -10.73
N ALA A 99 -35.49 -22.25 -10.88
CA ALA A 99 -36.39 -22.29 -9.74
C ALA A 99 -35.99 -23.45 -8.82
N ALA A 100 -35.92 -23.18 -7.51
CA ALA A 100 -35.63 -24.18 -6.47
C ALA A 100 -36.81 -25.15 -6.31
#